data_AF-A0A7K4AAC6-F1
#
_entry.id   AF-A0A7K4AAC6-F1
#
_cell.length_a   1.000
_cell.length_b   1.000
_cell.length_c   1.000
_cell.angle_alpha   90.00
_cell.angle_beta   90.00
_cell.angle_gamma   90.00
#
_symmetry.space_group_name_H-M   'P 1'
#
loop_
_entity.id
_entity.type
_entity.pdbx_description
1 polymer ?
#
loop_
_entity_poly.entity_id
_entity_poly.type
_entity_poly.pdbx_seq_one_letter_code
_entity_poly.pdbx_strand_id
1 'polypeptide(L)' 'MVTLGTVFEDLDNELEGMLDMISEALELLENDKKDEALELLADLEEAMLDFLDYEEVDEEDEESAADN' A
#
# COMPACT_ATOMS: atom_id res chain seq x y z
N MET A 1 25.33 -3.64 2.45
CA MET A 1 25.01 -4.72 3.41
C MET A 1 23.78 -4.24 4.15
N VAL A 2 22.60 -4.73 3.79
CA VAL A 2 21.34 -4.33 4.40
C VAL A 2 21.29 -4.97 5.79
N THR A 3 21.00 -4.19 6.83
CA THR A 3 20.88 -4.70 8.20
C THR A 3 19.42 -4.76 8.59
N LEU A 4 19.04 -5.65 9.51
CA LEU A 4 17.64 -5.76 9.95
C LEU A 4 17.07 -4.40 10.42
N GLY A 5 17.90 -3.56 11.05
CA GLY A 5 17.50 -2.23 11.50
C GLY A 5 17.21 -1.24 10.36
N THR A 6 17.93 -1.31 9.25
CA THR A 6 17.65 -0.45 8.08
C THR A 6 16.36 -0.90 7.37
N VAL A 7 16.07 -2.20 7.34
CA VAL A 7 14.80 -2.72 6.76
C VAL A 7 13.58 -2.26 7.55
N PHE A 8 13.64 -2.26 8.89
CA PHE A 8 12.54 -1.77 9.70
C PHE A 8 12.35 -0.25 9.60
N GLU A 9 13.43 0.52 9.44
CA GLU A 9 13.34 1.97 9.24
C GLU A 9 12.71 2.29 7.87
N ASP A 10 13.09 1.57 6.81
CA ASP A 10 12.47 1.70 5.49
C ASP A 10 10.96 1.35 5.54
N LEU A 11 10.62 0.27 6.24
CA LEU A 11 9.23 -0.15 6.49
C LEU A 11 8.41 0.91 7.23
N ASP A 12 8.97 1.48 8.31
CA ASP A 12 8.29 2.51 9.10
C ASP A 12 8.06 3.78 8.26
N ASN A 13 9.03 4.18 7.43
CA ASN A 13 8.91 5.33 6.54
C ASN A 13 7.81 5.14 5.47
N GLU A 14 7.70 3.94 4.90
CA GLU A 14 6.66 3.61 3.91
C GLU A 14 5.26 3.63 4.54
N LEU A 15 5.12 3.06 5.74
CA LEU A 15 3.85 3.08 6.49
C LEU A 15 3.46 4.50 6.94
N GLU A 16 4.42 5.33 7.36
CA GLU A 16 4.18 6.75 7.68
C GLU A 16 3.64 7.50 6.46
N GLY A 17 4.22 7.29 5.28
CA GLY A 17 3.73 7.87 4.02
C GLY A 17 2.29 7.46 3.70
N MET A 18 1.91 6.20 3.95
CA MET A 18 0.51 5.76 3.77
C MET A 18 -0.45 6.41 4.76
N LEU A 19 -0.04 6.58 6.01
CA LEU A 19 -0.84 7.26 7.02
C LEU A 19 -1.04 8.75 6.69
N ASP A 20 -0.05 9.39 6.10
CA ASP A 20 -0.15 10.76 5.59
C ASP A 20 -1.19 10.85 4.46
N MET A 21 -1.16 9.92 3.49
CA MET A 21 -2.16 9.86 2.41
C MET A 21 -3.59 9.65 2.93
N ILE A 22 -3.78 8.80 3.95
CA ILE A 22 -5.07 8.62 4.62
C ILE A 22 -5.52 9.92 5.28
N SER A 23 -4.62 10.61 5.97
CA SER A 23 -4.92 11.85 6.67
C SER A 23 -5.36 12.94 5.69
N GLU A 24 -4.66 13.10 4.57
CA GLU A 24 -5.03 14.03 3.51
C GLU A 24 -6.36 13.66 2.84
N ALA A 25 -6.61 12.37 2.59
CA ALA A 25 -7.90 11.93 2.04
C ALA A 25 -9.07 12.26 2.99
N LEU A 26 -8.89 12.10 4.30
CA LEU A 26 -9.88 12.48 5.30
C LEU A 26 -10.14 14.00 5.29
N GLU A 27 -9.09 14.82 5.22
CA GLU A 27 -9.23 16.28 5.10
C GLU A 27 -9.98 16.68 3.83
N LEU A 28 -9.72 16.03 2.70
CA LEU A 28 -10.45 16.28 1.44
C LEU A 28 -11.94 15.91 1.57
N LEU A 29 -12.26 14.79 2.23
CA LEU A 29 -13.64 14.41 2.51
C LEU A 29 -14.36 15.39 3.43
N GLU A 30 -13.69 15.89 4.48
CA GLU A 30 -14.23 16.92 5.37
C GLU A 30 -14.50 18.24 4.64
N ASN A 31 -13.73 18.54 3.60
CA ASN A 31 -13.87 19.73 2.75
C ASN A 31 -14.81 19.55 1.55
N ASP A 32 -15.63 18.49 1.53
CA ASP A 32 -16.56 18.13 0.43
C ASP A 32 -15.86 17.87 -0.94
N LYS A 33 -14.54 17.67 -0.96
CA LYS A 33 -13.73 17.39 -2.14
C LYS A 33 -13.65 15.89 -2.44
N LYS A 34 -14.81 15.28 -2.69
CA LYS A 34 -14.95 13.82 -2.81
C LYS A 34 -14.18 13.23 -3.99
N ASP A 35 -14.13 13.91 -5.13
CA ASP A 35 -13.44 13.40 -6.31
C ASP A 35 -11.92 13.36 -6.09
N GLU A 36 -11.36 14.42 -5.49
CA GLU A 36 -9.94 14.49 -5.11
C GLU A 36 -9.59 13.43 -4.05
N ALA A 37 -10.48 13.22 -3.06
CA ALA A 37 -10.28 12.19 -2.04
C ALA A 37 -10.30 10.76 -2.62
N LEU A 38 -11.17 10.51 -3.61
CA LEU A 38 -11.26 9.20 -4.26
C LEU A 38 -10.02 8.90 -5.11
N GLU A 39 -9.48 9.92 -5.80
CA GLU A 39 -8.22 9.79 -6.54
C GLU A 39 -7.07 9.44 -5.59
N LEU A 40 -6.93 10.17 -4.49
CA LEU A 40 -5.88 9.91 -3.50
C LEU A 40 -6.01 8.54 -2.81
N LEU A 41 -7.24 8.07 -2.57
CA LEU A 41 -7.48 6.75 -2.00
C LEU A 41 -7.18 5.61 -2.99
N ALA A 42 -7.37 5.83 -4.29
CA ALA A 42 -6.97 4.86 -5.32
C ALA A 42 -5.45 4.73 -5.41
N ASP A 43 -4.73 5.86 -5.34
CA ASP A 43 -3.26 5.87 -5.30
C ASP A 43 -2.73 5.15 -4.04
N LEU A 44 -3.40 5.33 -2.89
CA LEU A 44 -3.08 4.61 -1.65
C LEU A 44 -3.29 3.10 -1.79
N GLU A 45 -4.37 2.67 -2.45
CA GLU A 45 -4.66 1.25 -2.68
C GLU A 45 -3.55 0.59 -3.49
N GLU A 46 -3.09 1.22 -4.58
CA GLU A 46 -1.96 0.74 -5.38
C GLU A 46 -0.67 0.65 -4.56
N ALA A 47 -0.35 1.70 -3.79
CA ALA A 47 0.81 1.70 -2.91
C ALA A 47 0.77 0.59 -1.84
N MET A 48 -0.42 0.26 -1.32
CA MET A 48 -0.59 -0.83 -0.35
C MET A 48 -0.41 -2.20 -0.99
N LEU A 49 -0.87 -2.40 -2.22
CA LEU A 49 -0.67 -3.66 -2.96
C LEU A 49 0.82 -3.89 -3.26
N ASP A 50 1.51 -2.84 -3.72
CA ASP A 50 2.95 -2.87 -3.95
C ASP A 50 3.72 -3.15 -2.66
N PHE A 51 3.36 -2.51 -1.55
CA PHE A 51 4.01 -2.71 -0.25
C PHE A 51 3.85 -4.12 0.32
N LEU A 52 2.68 -4.72 0.12
CA LEU A 52 2.40 -6.07 0.60
C LEU A 52 2.99 -7.17 -0.29
N ASP A 53 3.70 -6.80 -1.37
CA ASP A 53 4.07 -7.70 -2.47
C ASP A 53 2.86 -8.56 -2.89
N TYR A 54 1.65 -7.97 -2.87
CA TYR A 54 0.43 -8.71 -3.13
C TYR A 54 0.29 -8.88 -4.65
N GLU A 55 0.83 -9.98 -5.17
CA GLU A 55 0.49 -10.44 -6.52
C GLU A 55 -0.96 -10.92 -6.50
N GLU A 56 -1.79 -10.36 -7.39
CA GLU A 56 -3.12 -10.91 -7.68
C GLU A 56 -2.90 -12.30 -8.31
N VAL A 57 -2.87 -13.33 -7.46
CA VAL A 57 -2.74 -14.72 -7.92
C VAL A 57 -4.07 -15.07 -8.58
N ASP A 58 -4.09 -15.14 -9.91
CA ASP A 58 -5.18 -15.78 -10.64
C ASP A 58 -5.39 -17.18 -10.02
N GLU A 59 -6.63 -17.53 -9.66
CA GLU A 59 -6.95 -18.78 -8.95
C GLU A 59 -6.47 -20.07 -9.69
N GLU A 60 -5.99 -19.94 -10.94
CA GLU A 60 -5.42 -21.01 -11.74
C GLU A 60 -3.92 -21.32 -11.44
N ASP A 61 -3.18 -20.44 -10.75
CA ASP A 61 -1.72 -20.60 -10.55
C ASP A 61 -1.31 -21.25 -9.20
N GLU A 62 -2.21 -21.36 -8.21
CA GLU A 62 -1.90 -21.95 -6.89
C GLU A 62 -1.51 -23.45 -6.95
N GLU A 63 -1.83 -24.17 -8.02
CA GLU A 63 -1.57 -25.62 -8.12
C GLU A 63 -0.11 -25.97 -8.49
N SER A 64 0.72 -24.99 -8.84
CA SER A 64 2.09 -25.23 -9.34
C SER A 64 3.21 -24.94 -8.32
N ALA A 65 2.91 -24.27 -7.20
CA ALA A 65 3.91 -23.89 -6.19
C ALA A 65 4.11 -24.92 -5.05
N ALA A 66 3.37 -26.02 -5.04
CA ALA A 66 3.41 -27.02 -3.96
C ALA A 66 4.37 -28.21 -4.19
N ASP A 67 5.12 -28.25 -5.30
CA ASP A 67 6.08 -29.33 -5.58
C ASP A 67 7.46 -28.76 -5.98
N ASN A 68 8.25 -28.39 -4.96
CA ASN A 68 9.72 -28.49 -4.96
C ASN A 68 10.31 -28.41 -3.54
#